data_AF-A0A0T7BTD2-F1
#
_entry.id   AF-A0A0T7BTD2-F1
#
_cell.length_a   1.000
_cell.length_b   1.000
_cell.length_c   1.000
_cell.angle_alpha   90.00
_cell.angle_beta   90.00
_cell.angle_gamma   90.00
#
_symmetry.space_group_name_H-M   'P 1'
#
loop_
_entity.id
_entity.type
_entity.pdbx_description
1 polymer ?
#
loop_
_entity_poly.entity_id
_entity_poly.type
_entity_poly.pdbx_seq_one_letter_code
_entity_poly.pdbx_strand_id
1 'polypeptide(L)' 'MEKQTGDIGKYVEQMALLMDLNLPEEYQESVITNFRRIQEFAEMVNEFQLTEEVEPVNIFEP' A
#
# COMPACT_ATOMS: atom_id res chain seq x y z
N MET A 1 -11.66 14.94 4.31
CA MET A 1 -11.37 14.61 2.90
C MET A 1 -12.13 13.33 2.60
N GLU A 2 -12.94 13.29 1.53
CA GLU A 2 -13.53 12.01 1.10
C GLU A 2 -12.40 11.03 0.80
N LYS A 3 -12.44 9.83 1.42
CA LYS A 3 -11.57 8.72 1.05
C LYS A 3 -11.93 8.32 -0.38
N GLN A 4 -11.18 8.81 -1.36
CA GLN A 4 -11.18 8.16 -2.67
C GLN A 4 -10.50 6.81 -2.49
N THR A 5 -11.29 5.76 -2.34
CA THR A 5 -10.81 4.39 -2.50
C THR A 5 -10.37 4.26 -3.95
N GLY A 6 -9.08 4.45 -4.20
CA GLY A 6 -8.49 4.28 -5.52
C GLY A 6 -8.77 2.87 -6.05
N ASP A 7 -8.84 2.73 -7.36
CA ASP A 7 -8.99 1.43 -8.00
C ASP A 7 -7.73 0.59 -7.75
N ILE A 8 -7.81 -0.35 -6.80
CA ILE A 8 -6.72 -1.24 -6.40
C ILE A 8 -6.25 -2.10 -7.59
N GLY A 9 -7.12 -2.44 -8.52
CA GLY A 9 -6.75 -3.18 -9.73
C GLY A 9 -5.77 -2.37 -10.57
N LYS A 10 -6.12 -1.12 -10.88
CA LYS A 10 -5.21 -0.20 -11.59
C LYS A 10 -3.94 0.08 -10.82
N TYR A 11 -4.02 0.23 -9.50
CA TYR A 11 -2.84 0.44 -8.68
C TYR A 11 -1.86 -0.75 -8.79
N VAL A 12 -2.34 -1.98 -8.66
CA VAL A 12 -1.52 -3.19 -8.79
C VAL A 12 -0.90 -3.28 -10.18
N GLU A 13 -1.67 -3.03 -11.24
CA GLU A 13 -1.18 -3.02 -12.62
C GLU A 13 -0.06 -1.99 -12.82
N GLN A 14 -0.28 -0.74 -12.41
CA GLN A 14 0.69 0.35 -12.57
C GLN A 14 1.94 0.12 -11.74
N MET A 15 1.82 -0.41 -10.52
CA MET A 15 2.97 -0.69 -9.67
C MET A 15 3.78 -1.87 -10.17
N ALA A 16 3.14 -2.91 -10.72
CA ALA A 16 3.85 -4.01 -11.37
C ALA A 16 4.70 -3.49 -12.55
N LEU A 17 4.13 -2.62 -13.38
CA LEU A 17 4.85 -1.96 -14.48
C LEU A 17 6.01 -1.08 -13.96
N LEU A 18 5.78 -0.26 -12.93
CA LEU A 18 6.79 0.63 -12.37
C LEU A 18 8.00 -0.11 -11.80
N MET A 19 7.76 -1.26 -11.18
CA MET A 19 8.81 -2.09 -10.57
C MET A 19 9.47 -3.08 -11.54
N ASP A 20 9.07 -3.06 -12.83
CA ASP A 20 9.45 -4.07 -13.82
C ASP A 20 9.17 -5.51 -13.32
N LEU A 21 8.05 -5.67 -12.62
CA LEU A 21 7.61 -6.94 -12.08
C LEU A 21 6.66 -7.62 -13.08
N ASN A 22 7.09 -8.76 -13.63
CA ASN A 22 6.17 -9.63 -14.34
C ASN A 22 5.18 -10.26 -13.35
N LEU A 23 3.92 -9.82 -13.38
CA LEU A 23 2.83 -10.36 -12.56
C LEU A 23 1.92 -11.25 -13.44
N PRO A 24 2.09 -12.59 -13.41
CA PRO A 24 1.26 -13.50 -14.18
C PRO A 24 -0.23 -13.31 -13.88
N GLU A 25 -1.06 -13.46 -14.91
CA GLU A 25 -2.52 -13.29 -14.84
C GLU A 25 -3.15 -14.17 -13.73
N GLU A 26 -2.65 -15.40 -13.56
CA GLU A 26 -3.08 -16.33 -12.51
C GLU A 26 -2.87 -15.83 -11.08
N TYR A 27 -1.97 -14.86 -10.87
CA TYR A 27 -1.71 -14.27 -9.55
C TYR A 27 -2.35 -12.90 -9.36
N GLN A 28 -2.83 -12.25 -10.43
CA GLN A 28 -3.34 -10.87 -10.37
C GLN A 28 -4.50 -10.74 -9.37
N GLU A 29 -5.49 -11.63 -9.45
CA GLU A 29 -6.65 -11.59 -8.56
C GLU A 29 -6.27 -11.78 -7.09
N SER A 30 -5.34 -12.69 -6.82
CA SER A 30 -4.84 -12.95 -5.47
C SER A 30 -4.09 -11.73 -4.90
N VAL A 31 -3.23 -11.11 -5.71
CA VAL A 31 -2.51 -9.89 -5.32
C VAL A 31 -3.49 -8.75 -5.04
N ILE A 32 -4.46 -8.51 -5.91
CA ILE A 32 -5.49 -7.48 -5.70
C ILE A 32 -6.26 -7.73 -4.40
N THR A 33 -6.63 -8.99 -4.13
CA THR A 33 -7.35 -9.36 -2.90
C THR A 33 -6.50 -9.10 -1.65
N ASN A 34 -5.21 -9.43 -1.69
CA ASN A 34 -4.29 -9.13 -0.59
C ASN A 34 -4.12 -7.62 -0.37
N PHE A 35 -4.02 -6.83 -1.45
CA PHE A 35 -3.94 -5.37 -1.35
C PHE A 35 -5.20 -4.75 -0.73
N ARG A 36 -6.40 -5.25 -1.05
CA ARG A 36 -7.64 -4.79 -0.39
C ARG A 36 -7.60 -5.03 1.11
N ARG A 37 -7.12 -6.21 1.54
CA ARG A 37 -6.96 -6.51 2.96
C ARG A 37 -5.92 -5.62 3.64
N ILE A 38 -4.80 -5.35 2.98
CA ILE A 38 -3.78 -4.41 3.49
C ILE A 38 -4.36 -3.00 3.61
N GLN A 39 -5.18 -2.56 2.65
CA GLN A 39 -5.83 -1.26 2.66
C GLN A 39 -6.71 -1.08 3.90
N GLU A 40 -7.48 -2.10 4.30
CA GLU A 40 -8.29 -2.06 5.53
C GLU A 40 -7.45 -1.73 6.78
N PHE A 41 -6.26 -2.35 6.89
CA PHE A 41 -5.34 -2.05 8.00
C PHE A 41 -4.69 -0.68 7.86
N ALA A 42 -4.25 -0.31 6.65
CA ALA A 42 -3.62 0.97 6.39
C ALA A 42 -4.59 2.13 6.66
N GLU A 43 -5.87 1.96 6.36
CA GLU A 43 -6.91 2.92 6.65
C GLU A 43 -7.03 3.23 8.14
N MET A 44 -6.99 2.21 8.98
CA MET A 44 -6.97 2.35 10.45
C MET A 44 -5.67 3.00 10.93
N VAL A 45 -4.52 2.60 10.40
CA VAL A 45 -3.20 3.17 10.77
C VAL A 45 -3.09 4.65 10.38
N ASN A 46 -3.71 5.06 9.29
CA ASN A 46 -3.69 6.45 8.83
C ASN A 46 -4.61 7.39 9.63
N GLU A 47 -5.43 6.87 10.55
CA GLU A 47 -6.23 7.70 11.47
C GLU A 47 -5.41 8.21 12.67
N PHE A 48 -4.25 7.61 12.93
CA PHE A 48 -3.35 8.06 13.98
C PHE A 48 -2.67 9.37 13.57
N GLN A 49 -2.68 10.35 14.48
CA GLN A 49 -2.00 11.63 14.24
C GLN A 49 -0.48 11.44 14.31
N LEU A 50 0.22 11.85 13.26
CA LEU A 50 1.67 11.98 13.26
C LEU A 50 2.03 13.33 13.86
N THR A 51 2.72 13.33 15.00
CA THR A 51 3.35 14.55 15.55
C THR A 51 4.73 14.72 14.95
N GLU A 52 5.27 15.95 14.95
CA GLU A 52 6.63 16.23 14.46
C GLU A 52 7.73 15.48 15.26
N GLU A 53 7.38 14.97 16.44
CA GLU A 53 8.27 14.24 17.34
C GLU A 53 8.27 12.71 17.09
N VAL A 54 7.44 12.21 16.17
CA VAL A 54 7.41 10.77 15.86
C VAL A 54 8.61 10.40 14.99
N GLU A 55 9.63 9.83 15.61
CA GLU A 55 10.78 9.26 14.90
C GLU A 55 10.54 7.80 14.48
N PRO A 56 11.15 7.35 13.37
CA PRO A 56 11.17 5.92 13.03
C PRO A 56 11.86 5.13 14.15
N VAL A 57 11.27 3.98 14.53
CA VAL A 57 11.82 3.10 15.58
C VAL A 57 13.26 2.67 15.29
N ASN A 58 13.62 2.53 14.02
CA ASN A 58 14.98 2.24 13.60
C ASN A 58 15.61 3.51 13.03
N ILE A 59 16.57 4.06 13.78
CA ILE A 59 17.44 5.15 13.34
C ILE A 59 18.74 4.49 12.87
N PHE A 60 19.16 4.81 11.65
CA PHE A 60 20.43 4.31 11.13
C PHE A 60 21.59 5.01 11.85
N GLU A 61 22.48 4.23 12.46
CA GLU A 61 23.75 4.71 13.01
C GLU A 61 24.90 4.27 12.06
N PRO A 62 25.66 5.22 11.47
CA PRO A 62 26.70 4.94 10.48
C PRO A 62 27.96 4.26 11.03
#